data_AF-A0A1F2TD39-F1
#
_entry.id   AF-A0A1F2TD39-F1
#
_cell.length_a   1.000
_cell.length_b   1.000
_cell.length_c   1.000
_cell.angle_alpha   90.00
_cell.angle_beta   90.00
_cell.angle_gamma   90.00
#
_symmetry.space_group_name_H-M   'P 1'
#
loop_
_entity.id
_entity.type
_entity.pdbx_description
1 polymer ?
#
loop_
_entity_poly.entity_id
_entity_poly.type
_entity_poly.pdbx_seq_one_letter_code
_entity_poly.pdbx_strand_id
1 'polypeptide(L)'
;MQVTIDGQRLAVALAERLRRIAPADVIIEAREGRVDIRLVDAGYGTASCTALLVADAPDAASAISHAAYDTLDTLQDYLCEYTTELWPAVDSVNGKRTAANPSVEVSADRVRMWFGDREQPLIVLEDLIVSDYCLGDP
;
A
#
# COMPACT_ATOMS: atom_id res chain seq x y z
N MET A 1 -6.62 -14.61 -21.00
CA MET A 1 -5.16 -14.76 -20.87
C MET A 1 -4.85 -14.56 -19.41
N GLN A 2 -4.26 -15.54 -18.73
CA GLN A 2 -3.97 -15.44 -17.30
C GLN A 2 -2.67 -14.65 -17.17
N VAL A 3 -2.75 -13.38 -16.77
CA VAL A 3 -1.55 -12.55 -16.57
C VAL A 3 -0.89 -12.99 -15.27
N THR A 4 0.41 -13.24 -15.32
CA THR A 4 1.20 -13.60 -14.14
C THR A 4 1.91 -12.36 -13.63
N ILE A 5 1.87 -12.10 -12.32
CA ILE A 5 2.53 -10.96 -11.68
C ILE A 5 3.77 -11.41 -10.92
N ASP A 6 4.85 -10.64 -11.04
CA ASP A 6 6.03 -10.76 -10.19
C ASP A 6 5.72 -10.15 -8.81
N GLY A 7 5.17 -10.98 -7.92
CA GLY A 7 4.81 -10.56 -6.56
C GLY A 7 6.00 -10.07 -5.74
N GLN A 8 7.21 -10.58 -5.97
CA GLN A 8 8.40 -10.13 -5.27
C GLN A 8 8.79 -8.72 -5.70
N ARG A 9 8.80 -8.45 -7.01
CA ARG A 9 9.08 -7.11 -7.54
C ARG A 9 8.02 -6.10 -7.10
N LEU A 10 6.75 -6.49 -7.10
CA LEU A 10 5.67 -5.65 -6.61
C LEU A 10 5.83 -5.32 -5.11
N ALA A 11 6.11 -6.32 -4.28
CA ALA A 11 6.33 -6.11 -2.85
C ALA A 11 7.51 -5.17 -2.56
N VAL A 12 8.63 -5.32 -3.29
CA VAL A 12 9.78 -4.41 -3.17
C VAL A 12 9.37 -2.97 -3.52
N ALA A 13 8.68 -2.78 -4.63
CA ALA A 13 8.26 -1.47 -5.10
C ALA A 13 7.27 -0.78 -4.14
N LEU A 14 6.36 -1.53 -3.54
CA LEU A 14 5.43 -1.05 -2.51
C LEU A 14 6.19 -0.67 -1.23
N ALA A 15 7.05 -1.57 -0.72
CA ALA A 15 7.83 -1.32 0.48
C ALA A 15 8.70 -0.05 0.35
N GLU A 16 9.36 0.14 -0.79
CA GLU A 16 10.17 1.34 -1.05
C GLU A 16 9.35 2.63 -1.00
N ARG A 17 8.15 2.63 -1.58
CA ARG A 17 7.26 3.80 -1.57
C ARG A 17 6.74 4.08 -0.18
N LEU A 18 6.34 3.04 0.56
CA LEU A 18 5.85 3.19 1.93
C LEU A 18 6.93 3.72 2.88
N ARG A 19 8.18 3.26 2.78
CA ARG A 19 9.31 3.76 3.59
C ARG A 19 9.51 5.26 3.51
N ARG A 20 9.15 5.89 2.38
CA ARG A 20 9.32 7.33 2.18
C ARG A 20 8.29 8.17 2.93
N ILE A 21 7.15 7.57 3.29
CA ILE A 21 6.04 8.27 3.94
C ILE A 21 5.84 7.81 5.38
N ALA A 22 6.31 6.60 5.72
CA ALA A 22 6.14 6.04 7.05
C ALA A 22 6.91 6.86 8.11
N PRO A 23 6.38 6.93 9.34
CA PRO A 23 7.11 7.46 10.48
C PRO A 23 8.49 6.80 10.69
N ALA A 24 9.43 7.54 11.28
CA ALA A 24 10.84 7.13 11.36
C ALA A 24 11.09 5.88 12.23
N ASP A 25 10.16 5.58 13.13
CA ASP A 25 10.15 4.41 14.01
C ASP A 25 9.48 3.19 13.36
N VAL A 26 9.07 3.29 12.09
CA VAL A 26 8.47 2.19 11.32
C VAL A 26 9.50 1.61 10.37
N ILE A 27 9.67 0.30 10.42
CA ILE A 27 10.48 -0.47 9.50
C ILE A 27 9.56 -1.26 8.58
N ILE A 28 9.77 -1.06 7.28
CA ILE A 28 9.01 -1.71 6.23
C ILE A 28 9.99 -2.53 5.39
N GLU A 29 9.71 -3.80 5.15
CA GLU A 29 10.59 -4.72 4.40
C GLU A 29 9.78 -5.55 3.42
N ALA A 30 10.37 -5.88 2.27
CA ALA A 30 9.77 -6.81 1.31
C ALA A 30 10.41 -8.19 1.46
N ARG A 31 9.60 -9.23 1.69
CA ARG A 31 10.07 -10.61 1.88
C ARG A 31 9.09 -11.58 1.23
N GLU A 32 9.58 -12.47 0.36
CA GLU A 32 8.79 -13.57 -0.23
C GLU A 32 7.46 -13.12 -0.88
N GLY A 33 7.47 -11.99 -1.61
CA GLY A 33 6.26 -11.42 -2.23
C GLY A 33 5.28 -10.76 -1.25
N ARG A 34 5.74 -10.40 -0.05
CA ARG A 34 4.98 -9.71 0.99
C ARG A 34 5.67 -8.44 1.43
N VAL A 35 4.90 -7.51 1.98
CA VAL A 35 5.43 -6.34 2.68
C VAL A 35 5.18 -6.51 4.17
N ASP A 36 6.27 -6.58 4.93
CA ASP A 36 6.29 -6.69 6.38
C ASP A 36 6.50 -5.30 7.00
N ILE A 37 5.70 -4.97 8.01
CA ILE A 37 5.71 -3.69 8.71
C ILE A 37 5.90 -3.95 10.20
N ARG A 38 6.85 -3.26 10.83
CA ARG A 38 7.14 -3.36 12.26
C ARG A 38 7.57 -2.03 12.86
N LEU A 39 7.29 -1.78 14.13
CA LEU A 39 7.90 -0.68 14.87
C LEU A 39 9.28 -1.08 15.41
N VAL A 40 10.21 -0.12 15.52
CA VAL A 40 11.56 -0.32 16.07
C VAL A 40 11.51 -0.86 17.50
N ASP A 41 10.61 -0.32 18.32
CA ASP A 41 10.53 -0.60 19.76
C ASP A 41 9.34 -1.49 20.17
N ALA A 42 8.45 -1.86 19.25
CA ALA A 42 7.38 -2.80 19.56
C ALA A 42 7.94 -4.23 19.52
N GLY A 43 8.13 -4.81 20.71
CA GLY A 43 8.75 -6.14 20.86
C GLY A 43 8.19 -7.22 19.93
N TYR A 44 6.91 -7.16 19.54
CA TYR A 44 6.28 -8.05 18.57
C TYR A 44 5.02 -7.40 17.95
N GLY A 45 5.18 -6.60 16.91
CA GLY A 45 4.08 -6.24 16.02
C GLY A 45 4.56 -6.40 14.59
N THR A 46 3.96 -7.33 13.84
CA THR A 46 4.26 -7.51 12.41
C THR A 46 2.96 -7.57 11.66
N ALA A 47 2.73 -6.60 10.77
CA ALA A 47 1.70 -6.71 9.75
C ALA A 47 2.35 -7.15 8.46
N SER A 48 1.76 -8.14 7.80
CA SER A 48 2.23 -8.69 6.53
C SER A 48 1.08 -8.64 5.54
N CYS A 49 1.28 -7.93 4.42
CA CYS A 49 0.32 -7.92 3.33
C CYS A 49 0.90 -8.64 2.12
N THR A 50 0.04 -9.40 1.44
CA THR A 50 0.46 -10.30 0.35
C THR A 50 0.22 -9.62 -0.98
N ALA A 51 1.28 -9.39 -1.76
CA ALA A 51 1.14 -8.96 -3.15
C ALA A 51 0.66 -10.10 -4.09
N LEU A 52 0.46 -11.31 -3.55
CA LEU A 52 0.23 -12.56 -4.29
C LEU A 52 -1.24 -13.02 -4.36
N LEU A 53 -2.21 -12.28 -3.79
CA LEU A 53 -3.63 -12.63 -3.94
C LEU A 53 -4.14 -12.24 -5.33
N VAL A 54 -3.63 -12.96 -6.34
CA VAL A 54 -3.91 -12.79 -7.78
C VAL A 54 -5.01 -13.74 -8.26
N ALA A 55 -5.47 -14.68 -7.42
CA ALA A 55 -6.29 -15.81 -7.86
C ALA A 55 -7.64 -15.42 -8.48
N ASP A 56 -8.20 -14.24 -8.14
CA ASP A 56 -9.56 -13.84 -8.55
C ASP A 56 -9.63 -12.48 -9.26
N ALA A 57 -8.49 -11.84 -9.56
CA ALA A 57 -8.49 -10.54 -10.25
C ALA A 57 -8.71 -10.71 -11.77
N PRO A 58 -9.52 -9.85 -12.42
CA PRO A 58 -9.83 -9.97 -13.84
C PRO A 58 -8.64 -9.66 -14.76
N ASP A 59 -7.69 -8.83 -14.30
CA ASP A 59 -6.48 -8.46 -15.01
C ASP A 59 -5.36 -8.04 -14.04
N ALA A 60 -4.16 -7.81 -14.58
CA ALA A 60 -3.00 -7.44 -13.78
C ALA A 60 -3.14 -6.08 -13.10
N ALA A 61 -3.77 -5.10 -13.76
CA ALA A 61 -3.97 -3.78 -13.17
C ALA A 61 -4.85 -3.86 -11.92
N SER A 62 -5.91 -4.69 -11.99
CA SER A 62 -6.82 -4.95 -10.88
C SER A 62 -6.13 -5.69 -9.74
N ALA A 63 -5.31 -6.70 -10.05
CA ALA A 63 -4.53 -7.42 -9.04
C ALA A 63 -3.50 -6.51 -8.34
N ILE A 64 -2.76 -5.70 -9.10
CA ILE A 64 -1.80 -4.73 -8.54
C ILE A 64 -2.54 -3.67 -7.72
N SER A 65 -3.70 -3.19 -8.19
CA SER A 65 -4.53 -2.23 -7.47
C SER A 65 -5.03 -2.78 -6.14
N HIS A 66 -5.46 -4.03 -6.10
CA HIS A 66 -5.91 -4.70 -4.88
C HIS A 66 -4.76 -4.86 -3.89
N ALA A 67 -3.63 -5.40 -4.35
CA ALA A 67 -2.42 -5.54 -3.54
C ALA A 67 -1.94 -4.19 -2.98
N ALA A 68 -1.96 -3.14 -3.81
CA ALA A 68 -1.61 -1.79 -3.38
C ALA A 68 -2.57 -1.28 -2.30
N TYR A 69 -3.88 -1.42 -2.51
CA TYR A 69 -4.88 -0.97 -1.53
C TYR A 69 -4.70 -1.68 -0.20
N ASP A 70 -4.65 -3.01 -0.20
CA ASP A 70 -4.46 -3.82 1.00
C ASP A 70 -3.19 -3.44 1.75
N THR A 71 -2.11 -3.11 1.03
CA THR A 71 -0.84 -2.70 1.63
C THR A 71 -0.94 -1.33 2.31
N LEU A 72 -1.63 -0.37 1.69
CA LEU A 72 -1.87 0.95 2.30
C LEU A 72 -2.78 0.85 3.53
N ASP A 73 -3.86 0.08 3.43
CA ASP A 73 -4.84 -0.16 4.49
C ASP A 73 -4.17 -0.84 5.69
N THR A 74 -3.43 -1.92 5.44
CA THR A 74 -2.67 -2.65 6.46
C THR A 74 -1.65 -1.75 7.18
N LEU A 75 -0.95 -0.87 6.45
CA LEU A 75 -0.03 0.09 7.07
C LEU A 75 -0.76 1.06 7.98
N GLN A 76 -1.85 1.66 7.50
CA GLN A 76 -2.63 2.61 8.27
C GLN A 76 -3.21 1.97 9.53
N ASP A 77 -3.84 0.81 9.39
CA ASP A 77 -4.44 0.07 10.51
C ASP A 77 -3.37 -0.29 11.54
N TYR A 78 -2.24 -0.84 11.10
CA TYR A 78 -1.13 -1.18 11.99
C TYR A 78 -0.61 0.04 12.75
N LEU A 79 -0.41 1.18 12.07
CA LEU A 79 0.06 2.39 12.74
C LEU A 79 -0.99 2.94 13.70
N CYS A 80 -2.26 2.99 13.31
CA CYS A 80 -3.33 3.48 14.18
C CYS A 80 -3.50 2.61 15.43
N GLU A 81 -3.41 1.29 15.28
CA GLU A 81 -3.54 0.34 16.37
C GLU A 81 -2.36 0.43 17.34
N TYR A 82 -1.13 0.38 16.84
CA TYR A 82 0.06 0.26 17.69
C TYR A 82 0.56 1.60 18.25
N THR A 83 0.36 2.71 17.53
CA THR A 83 0.75 4.04 18.04
C THR A 83 -0.35 4.69 18.87
N THR A 84 -1.59 4.20 18.78
CA THR A 84 -2.81 4.84 19.30
C THR A 84 -3.09 6.24 18.72
N GLU A 85 -2.37 6.63 17.67
CA GLU A 85 -2.54 7.89 16.95
C GLU A 85 -3.08 7.66 15.54
N LEU A 86 -3.95 8.56 15.07
CA LEU A 86 -4.46 8.51 13.71
C LEU A 86 -3.35 8.83 12.71
N TRP A 87 -3.18 7.98 11.70
CA TRP A 87 -2.18 8.18 10.66
C TRP A 87 -2.66 7.76 9.27
N PRO A 88 -2.48 8.59 8.23
CA PRO A 88 -2.28 10.03 8.32
C PRO A 88 -3.57 10.66 8.88
N ALA A 89 -3.46 11.62 9.78
CA ALA A 89 -4.63 12.28 10.33
C ALA A 89 -5.10 13.45 9.46
N VAL A 90 -6.42 13.58 9.27
CA VAL A 90 -7.08 14.74 8.67
C VAL A 90 -8.13 15.30 9.62
N ASP A 91 -8.41 16.59 9.49
CA ASP A 91 -9.53 17.21 10.17
C ASP A 91 -10.85 16.82 9.48
N SER A 92 -11.79 16.25 10.23
CA SER A 92 -13.13 15.97 9.71
C SER A 92 -14.01 17.22 9.78
N VAL A 93 -15.06 17.22 8.95
CA VAL A 93 -16.09 18.28 8.86
C VAL A 93 -16.73 18.61 10.21
N ASN A 94 -16.73 17.68 11.17
CA ASN A 94 -17.31 17.86 12.51
C ASN A 94 -16.27 18.20 13.60
N GLY A 95 -15.06 18.62 13.22
CA GLY A 95 -13.99 19.00 14.16
C GLY A 95 -13.33 17.84 14.91
N LYS A 96 -13.69 16.59 14.58
CA LYS A 96 -13.02 15.38 15.08
C LYS A 96 -11.97 14.94 14.08
N ARG A 97 -10.72 14.69 14.51
CA ARG A 97 -9.69 14.12 13.62
C ARG A 97 -10.10 12.69 13.22
N THR A 98 -9.86 12.34 11.97
CA THR A 98 -10.05 10.99 11.42
C THR A 98 -8.79 10.56 10.66
N ALA A 99 -8.60 9.26 10.47
CA ALA A 99 -7.58 8.78 9.56
C ALA A 99 -7.98 9.14 8.12
N ALA A 100 -7.00 9.50 7.31
CA ALA A 100 -7.16 9.76 5.89
C ALA A 100 -7.27 8.43 5.16
N ASN A 101 -8.39 8.16 4.50
CA ASN A 101 -8.59 6.86 3.85
C ASN A 101 -7.47 6.52 2.86
N PRO A 102 -6.95 5.28 2.84
CA PRO A 102 -6.13 4.81 1.74
C PRO A 102 -6.98 4.76 0.47
N SER A 103 -6.38 5.03 -0.67
CA SER A 103 -7.07 5.02 -1.95
C SER A 103 -6.14 4.64 -3.07
N VAL A 104 -6.70 3.89 -4.01
CA VAL A 104 -6.01 3.41 -5.20
C VAL A 104 -6.91 3.62 -6.41
N GLU A 105 -6.32 4.06 -7.52
CA GLU A 105 -7.02 4.17 -8.80
C GLU A 105 -6.16 3.60 -9.92
N VAL A 106 -6.78 2.77 -10.75
CA VAL A 106 -6.21 2.32 -12.02
C VAL A 106 -6.51 3.37 -13.09
N SER A 107 -5.48 3.88 -13.74
CA SER A 107 -5.59 4.76 -14.90
C SER A 107 -4.70 4.25 -16.02
N ALA A 108 -5.31 3.72 -17.08
CA ALA A 108 -4.63 3.07 -18.20
C ALA A 108 -3.66 1.96 -17.74
N ASP A 109 -2.35 2.22 -17.79
CA ASP A 109 -1.26 1.31 -17.45
C ASP A 109 -0.64 1.61 -16.07
N ARG A 110 -1.36 2.37 -15.23
CA ARG A 110 -0.83 2.91 -13.96
C ARG A 110 -1.76 2.61 -12.81
N VAL A 111 -1.16 2.38 -11.65
CA VAL A 111 -1.86 2.33 -10.37
C VAL A 111 -1.39 3.52 -9.54
N ARG A 112 -2.31 4.46 -9.30
CA ARG A 112 -2.10 5.63 -8.45
C ARG A 112 -2.50 5.32 -7.02
N MET A 113 -1.77 5.84 -6.07
CA MET A 113 -1.92 5.52 -4.64
C MET A 113 -1.82 6.80 -3.81
N TRP A 114 -2.76 7.00 -2.89
CA TRP A 114 -2.75 8.14 -2.00
C TRP A 114 -3.51 7.88 -0.70
N PHE A 115 -3.35 8.78 0.26
CA PHE A 115 -4.19 8.87 1.46
C PHE A 115 -4.98 10.19 1.43
N GLY A 116 -6.26 10.14 1.77
CA GLY A 116 -7.14 11.29 1.88
C GLY A 116 -8.05 11.50 0.66
N ASP A 117 -8.56 12.73 0.50
CA ASP A 117 -9.50 13.07 -0.56
C ASP A 117 -8.83 13.01 -1.95
N ARG A 118 -9.59 12.63 -2.97
CA ARG A 118 -9.06 12.48 -4.34
C ARG A 118 -8.64 13.81 -4.97
N GLU A 119 -9.39 14.89 -4.72
CA GLU A 119 -9.09 16.22 -5.28
C GLU A 119 -8.02 16.94 -4.46
N GLN A 120 -7.87 16.57 -3.19
CA GLN A 120 -6.89 17.14 -2.26
C GLN A 120 -6.20 16.03 -1.44
N PRO A 121 -5.35 15.19 -2.08
CA PRO A 121 -4.70 14.09 -1.38
C PRO A 121 -3.70 14.62 -0.36
N LEU A 122 -3.69 14.02 0.82
CA LEU A 122 -2.77 14.40 1.89
C LEU A 122 -1.36 13.82 1.65
N ILE A 123 -1.30 12.57 1.22
CA ILE A 123 -0.06 11.89 0.84
C ILE A 123 -0.29 11.24 -0.51
N VAL A 124 0.56 11.53 -1.48
CA VAL A 124 0.58 10.87 -2.80
C VAL A 124 1.84 10.04 -2.90
N LEU A 125 1.68 8.77 -3.27
CA LEU A 125 2.79 7.87 -3.52
C LEU A 125 3.09 7.88 -5.03
N GLU A 126 4.33 7.55 -5.37
CA GLU A 126 4.74 7.36 -6.75
C GLU A 126 3.91 6.25 -7.42
N ASP A 127 3.40 6.50 -8.63
CA ASP A 127 2.63 5.53 -9.40
C ASP A 127 3.38 4.19 -9.58
N LEU A 128 2.63 3.09 -9.69
CA LEU A 128 3.13 1.82 -10.19
C LEU A 128 2.76 1.69 -11.67
N ILE A 129 3.70 1.35 -12.54
CA ILE A 129 3.42 1.03 -13.95
C ILE A 129 3.13 -0.47 -14.05
N VAL A 130 1.96 -0.85 -14.55
CA VAL A 130 1.46 -2.23 -14.52
C VAL A 130 2.39 -3.21 -15.22
N SER A 131 2.95 -2.82 -16.37
CA SER A 131 3.86 -3.66 -17.16
C SER A 131 5.17 -3.98 -16.43
N ASP A 132 5.61 -3.15 -15.49
CA ASP A 132 6.85 -3.41 -14.73
C ASP A 132 6.74 -4.66 -13.84
N TYR A 133 5.52 -5.11 -13.55
CA TYR A 133 5.25 -6.21 -12.63
C TYR A 133 4.64 -7.43 -13.32
N CYS A 134 4.39 -7.39 -14.63
CA CYS A 134 3.89 -8.53 -15.38
C CYS A 134 5.05 -9.44 -15.78
N LEU A 135 4.86 -10.76 -15.65
CA LEU A 135 5.78 -11.78 -16.15
C LEU A 135 5.34 -12.22 -17.55
N GLY A 136 6.24 -12.04 -18.54
CA GLY A 136 6.01 -12.34 -19.96
C GLY A 136 5.84 -11.08 -20.82
N ASP A 137 6.19 -11.17 -22.11
CA ASP A 137 5.95 -10.09 -23.08
C ASP A 137 4.42 -9.94 -23.34
N PRO A 138 3.93 -8.70 -23.54
CA PRO A 138 2.51 -8.41 -23.80
C PRO A 138 2.00 -9.03 -25.11
#